data_AF-A0A7K2LXC2-F1
#
_entry.id   AF-A0A7K2LXC2-F1
#
_cell.length_a   1.000
_cell.length_b   1.000
_cell.length_c   1.000
_cell.angle_alpha   90.00
_cell.angle_beta   90.00
_cell.angle_gamma   90.00
#
_symmetry.space_group_name_H-M   'P 1'
#
loop_
_entity.id
_entity.type
_entity.pdbx_description
1 polymer ?
#
loop_
_entity_poly.entity_id
_entity_poly.type
_entity_poly.pdbx_seq_one_letter_code
_entity_poly.pdbx_strand_id
1 'polypeptide(L)' 'MELEVRHLRVLCAIADSGSLHRAARELGMAQPSLSTQLRRIEQTLGGQLFVRARTGCRATPLG' A
#
# COMPACT_ATOMS: atom_id res chain seq x y z
N MET A 1 9.77 9.99 -6.75
CA MET A 1 10.44 8.68 -6.53
C MET A 1 10.26 7.88 -7.80
N GLU A 2 11.30 7.22 -8.29
CA GLU A 2 11.18 6.29 -9.42
C GLU A 2 10.48 5.00 -8.98
N LEU A 3 9.56 4.48 -9.80
CA LEU A 3 8.82 3.26 -9.49
C LEU A 3 9.63 2.04 -9.89
N GLU A 4 9.62 1.02 -9.03
CA GLU A 4 10.35 -0.23 -9.23
C GLU A 4 9.44 -1.42 -8.90
N VAL A 5 9.79 -2.60 -9.42
CA VAL A 5 8.98 -3.83 -9.24
C VAL A 5 8.75 -4.17 -7.76
N ARG A 6 9.69 -3.84 -6.87
CA ARG A 6 9.48 -4.03 -5.41
C ARG A 6 8.29 -3.24 -4.86
N HIS A 7 7.92 -2.12 -5.49
CA HIS A 7 6.75 -1.33 -5.10
C HIS A 7 5.44 -2.05 -5.44
N LEU A 8 5.41 -2.84 -6.52
CA LEU A 8 4.23 -3.66 -6.84
C LEU A 8 3.97 -4.71 -5.74
N ARG A 9 5.02 -5.31 -5.16
CA ARG A 9 4.86 -6.25 -4.03
C ARG A 9 4.18 -5.61 -2.82
N VAL A 10 4.48 -4.34 -2.55
CA VAL A 10 3.81 -3.55 -1.50
C VAL A 10 2.32 -3.40 -1.81
N LEU A 11 1.97 -3.06 -3.04
CA LEU A 11 0.57 -2.87 -3.45
C LEU A 11 -0.20 -4.19 -3.41
N CYS A 12 0.35 -5.28 -3.95
CA CYS A 12 -0.25 -6.61 -3.90
C CYS A 12 -0.51 -7.05 -2.45
N ALA A 13 0.48 -6.93 -1.57
CA ALA A 13 0.30 -7.31 -0.17
C ALA A 13 -0.81 -6.51 0.53
N ILE A 14 -0.97 -5.23 0.21
CA ILE A 14 -2.04 -4.39 0.76
C ILE A 14 -3.41 -4.81 0.20
N ALA A 15 -3.50 -5.08 -1.10
CA ALA A 15 -4.72 -5.53 -1.76
C ALA A 15 -5.17 -6.91 -1.23
N ASP A 16 -4.26 -7.88 -1.19
CA ASP A 16 -4.52 -9.25 -0.77
C ASP A 16 -4.91 -9.33 0.71
N SER A 17 -4.22 -8.55 1.55
CA SER A 17 -4.49 -8.55 2.99
C SER A 17 -5.61 -7.59 3.41
N GLY A 18 -6.05 -6.66 2.55
CA GLY A 18 -7.01 -5.61 2.89
C GLY A 18 -6.65 -4.79 4.14
N SER A 19 -5.38 -4.77 4.56
CA SER A 19 -4.94 -4.15 5.81
C SER A 19 -3.46 -3.79 5.77
N LEU A 20 -3.13 -2.50 5.96
CA LEU A 20 -1.74 -2.07 6.06
C LEU A 20 -0.98 -2.75 7.19
N HIS A 21 -1.65 -3.12 8.29
CA HIS A 21 -0.99 -3.79 9.40
C HIS A 21 -0.62 -5.24 9.04
N ARG A 22 -1.53 -5.98 8.40
CA ARG A 22 -1.26 -7.36 7.95
C ARG A 22 -0.22 -7.40 6.85
N ALA A 23 -0.37 -6.56 5.82
CA ALA A 23 0.61 -6.41 4.74
C ALA A 23 2.02 -6.11 5.28
N ALA A 24 2.14 -5.21 6.27
CA ALA A 24 3.44 -4.87 6.84
C ALA A 24 4.07 -6.08 7.54
N ARG A 25 3.28 -6.84 8.30
CA ARG A 25 3.73 -8.08 8.95
C ARG A 25 4.17 -9.14 7.95
N GLU A 26 3.40 -9.33 6.87
CA GLU A 26 3.73 -10.28 5.78
C GLU A 26 5.03 -9.90 5.06
N LEU A 27 5.28 -8.61 4.88
CA LEU A 27 6.51 -8.09 4.26
C LEU A 27 7.69 -7.98 5.24
N GLY A 28 7.53 -8.34 6.52
CA GLY A 28 8.58 -8.18 7.53
C GLY A 28 8.94 -6.71 7.80
N MET A 29 7.98 -5.80 7.62
CA MET A 29 8.17 -4.35 7.76
C MET A 29 7.38 -3.79 8.95
N ALA A 30 7.86 -2.68 9.49
CA ALA A 30 7.04 -1.87 10.37
C ALA A 30 5.90 -1.20 9.58
N GLN A 31 4.69 -1.15 10.13
CA GLN A 31 3.53 -0.54 9.48
C GLN A 31 3.75 0.94 9.08
N PRO A 32 4.42 1.79 9.89
CA PRO A 32 4.73 3.17 9.49
C PRO A 32 5.61 3.26 8.24
N SER A 33 6.55 2.30 8.07
CA SER A 33 7.40 2.21 6.89
C SER A 33 6.59 1.87 5.64
N LEU A 34 5.70 0.88 5.74
CA LEU A 34 4.79 0.51 4.65
C LEU A 34 3.87 1.68 4.27
N SER A 35 3.30 2.38 5.26
CA SER A 35 2.44 3.53 5.04
C SER A 35 3.18 4.69 4.35
N THR A 36 4.45 4.91 4.70
CA THR A 36 5.28 5.92 4.04
C THR A 36 5.61 5.54 2.60
N GLN A 37 5.92 4.26 2.36
CA GLN A 37 6.18 3.76 1.02
C GLN A 37 4.93 3.85 0.13
N LEU A 38 3.75 3.47 0.64
CA LEU A 38 2.48 3.63 -0.06
C LEU A 38 2.24 5.09 -0.45
N ARG A 39 2.37 6.03 0.51
CA ARG A 39 2.19 7.46 0.21
C ARG A 39 3.10 7.96 -0.89
N ARG A 40 4.37 7.50 -0.93
CA ARG A 40 5.31 7.88 -2.00
C ARG A 40 4.90 7.31 -3.35
N ILE A 41 4.39 6.09 -3.39
CA ILE A 41 3.86 5.47 -4.62
C ILE A 41 2.65 6.26 -5.12
N GLU A 42 1.69 6.54 -4.24
CA GLU A 42 0.48 7.33 -4.53
C GLU A 42 0.83 8.73 -5.05
N GLN A 43 1.83 9.40 -4.44
CA GLN A 43 2.35 10.68 -4.92
C GLN A 43 2.95 10.59 -6.33
N THR A 44 3.74 9.54 -6.62
CA THR A 44 4.30 9.35 -7.96
C THR A 44 3.21 9.06 -9.00
N LEU A 45 2.14 8.36 -8.62
CA LEU A 45 1.02 8.02 -9.51
C LEU A 45 -0.06 9.09 -9.59
N GLY A 46 0.01 10.13 -8.75
CA GLY A 46 -0.91 11.26 -8.77
C GLY A 46 -2.26 11.01 -8.09
N GLY A 47 -2.39 9.98 -7.25
CA GLY A 47 -3.66 9.69 -6.57
C GLY A 47 -3.58 8.57 -5.54
N GLN A 48 -4.62 8.49 -4.72
CA GLN A 48 -4.77 7.42 -3.73
C GLN A 48 -5.05 6.09 -4.43
N LEU A 49 -4.21 5.10 -4.18
CA LEU A 49 -4.48 3.72 -4.59
C LEU A 49 -5.42 3.10 -3.57
N PHE A 50 -5.19 3.30 -2.28
CA PHE A 50 -6.06 2.71 -1.27
C PHE A 50 -6.74 3.73 -0.38
N VAL A 51 -7.96 3.42 0.05
CA VAL A 51 -8.73 4.19 1.04
C VAL A 51 -8.99 3.37 2.29
N ARG A 52 -9.13 4.07 3.43
CA ARG A 52 -9.58 3.44 4.68
C ARG A 52 -11.02 2.98 4.53
N ALA A 53 -11.28 1.77 5.00
CA ALA A 53 -12.61 1.19 5.09
C ALA A 53 -12.88 0.72 6.52
N ARG A 54 -14.15 0.49 6.85
CA ARG A 54 -14.58 0.02 8.17
C ARG A 54 -13.89 -1.29 8.59
N THR A 55 -13.49 -2.10 7.63
CA THR A 55 -12.83 -3.40 7.80
C THR A 55 -11.32 -3.37 7.47
N GLY A 56 -10.73 -2.18 7.29
CA GLY A 56 -9.30 -2.02 7.01
C GLY A 56 -9.03 -1.06 5.85
N CYS A 57 -8.72 -1.63 4.69
CA CYS A 57 -8.22 -0.94 3.51
C CYS A 57 -8.90 -1.49 2.25
N ARG A 58 -9.28 -0.62 1.32
CA ARG A 58 -9.88 -1.00 0.04
C ARG A 58 -9.22 -0.26 -1.11
N ALA A 59 -9.02 -0.96 -2.22
CA ALA A 59 -8.60 -0.40 -3.49
C ALA A 59 -9.54 0.72 -3.96
N THR A 60 -8.97 1.73 -4.60
CA THR A 60 -9.69 2.74 -5.39
C THR A 60 -9.71 2.29 -6.86
N PRO A 61 -10.40 3.02 -7.75
CA PRO A 61 -10.25 2.76 -9.19
C PRO A 61 -8.81 2.91 -9.72
N LEU A 62 -7.94 3.62 -8.98
CA LEU A 62 -6.54 3.80 -9.38
C LEU A 62 -5.65 2.62 -8.96
N GLY A 63 -6.03 1.86 -7.92
CA GLY A 63 -5.26 0.70 -7.45
C GLY A 63 -5.97 -0.15 -6.41
#